data_AF-A0A915NB55-F1
#
_entry.id   AF-A0A915NB55-F1
#
_cell.length_a   1.000
_cell.length_b   1.000
_cell.length_c   1.000
_cell.angle_alpha   90.00
_cell.angle_beta   90.00
_cell.angle_gamma   90.00
#
_symmetry.space_group_name_H-M   'P 1'
#
loop_
_entity.id
_entity.type
_entity.pdbx_description
1 polymer ?
#
loop_
_entity_poly.entity_id
_entity_poly.type
_entity_poly.pdbx_seq_one_letter_code
_entity_poly.pdbx_strand_id
1 'polypeptide(L)'
;MRWISALMWCYPIGILSLVCKNIVDIDDLTATAQALAMYVVTVICGLMIHSLLTLPLLYYIITRHSPFDFMTGMLQAIATAFGTASSGATLPVTFRALEQNLKIDRRVTRFVLPLGATITMAIIK
;
A
#
# COMPACT_ATOMS: atom_id res chain seq x y z
N MET A 1 -17.78 -8.18 -12.46
CA MET A 1 -16.49 -7.70 -12.98
C MET A 1 -16.57 -7.19 -14.42
N ARG A 2 -17.10 -7.95 -15.40
CA ARG A 2 -17.17 -7.53 -16.82
C ARG A 2 -17.82 -6.16 -17.07
N TRP A 3 -18.91 -5.84 -16.35
CA TRP A 3 -19.56 -4.52 -16.42
C TRP A 3 -18.70 -3.38 -15.83
N ILE A 4 -17.97 -3.64 -14.75
CA ILE A 4 -17.05 -2.68 -14.14
C ILE A 4 -15.87 -2.43 -15.09
N SER A 5 -15.35 -3.48 -15.74
CA SER A 5 -14.31 -3.35 -16.75
C SER A 5 -14.77 -2.51 -17.94
N ALA A 6 -16.00 -2.71 -18.43
CA ALA A 6 -16.56 -1.86 -19.48
C ALA A 6 -16.69 -0.40 -19.04
N LEU A 7 -17.06 -0.14 -17.79
CA LEU A 7 -17.14 1.22 -17.23
C LEU A 7 -15.75 1.87 -17.07
N MET A 8 -14.73 1.10 -16.70
CA MET A 8 -13.34 1.59 -16.60
C MET A 8 -12.80 2.08 -17.96
N TRP A 9 -13.29 1.54 -19.08
CA TRP A 9 -12.95 2.04 -20.42
C TRP A 9 -13.53 3.43 -20.71
N CYS A 10 -14.69 3.77 -20.14
CA CYS A 10 -15.30 5.10 -20.29
C CYS A 10 -14.80 6.11 -19.23
N TYR A 11 -14.20 5.61 -18.15
CA TYR A 11 -13.65 6.39 -17.03
C TYR A 11 -12.70 7.53 -17.41
N PRO A 12 -11.75 7.41 -18.38
CA PRO A 12 -10.87 8.51 -18.74
C PRO A 12 -11.62 9.76 -19.23
N ILE A 13 -12.72 9.58 -19.97
CA ILE A 13 -13.55 10.69 -20.47
C ILE A 13 -14.29 11.36 -19.31
N GLY A 14 -14.81 10.55 -18.37
CA GLY A 14 -15.51 11.05 -17.18
C GLY A 14 -14.61 11.85 -16.25
N ILE A 15 -13.40 11.34 -15.95
CA ILE A 15 -12.43 12.07 -15.12
C ILE A 15 -12.02 13.37 -15.79
N LEU A 16 -11.72 13.36 -17.09
CA LEU A 16 -11.27 14.56 -17.79
C LEU A 16 -12.30 15.70 -17.66
N SER A 17 -13.57 15.39 -17.91
CA SER A 17 -14.66 16.37 -17.76
C SER A 17 -14.79 16.86 -16.32
N LEU A 18 -14.70 15.97 -15.34
CA LEU A 18 -14.77 16.31 -13.92
C LEU A 18 -13.62 17.22 -13.49
N VAL A 19 -12.38 16.92 -13.89
CA VAL A 19 -11.19 17.70 -13.55
C VAL A 19 -11.24 19.07 -14.21
N CYS A 20 -11.59 19.16 -15.50
CA CYS A 20 -11.78 20.43 -16.19
C CYS A 20 -12.82 21.31 -15.48
N LYS A 21 -13.96 20.73 -15.09
CA LYS A 21 -14.99 21.47 -14.33
C LYS A 21 -14.44 21.97 -12.99
N ASN A 22 -13.77 21.11 -12.22
CA ASN A 22 -13.19 21.51 -10.93
C ASN A 22 -12.18 22.64 -11.09
N ILE A 23 -11.36 22.65 -12.13
CA ILE A 23 -10.38 23.73 -12.37
C ILE A 23 -11.08 25.05 -12.70
N VAL A 24 -12.19 25.02 -13.45
CA VAL A 24 -12.97 26.23 -13.81
C VAL A 24 -13.74 26.79 -12.62
N ASP A 25 -14.24 25.92 -11.72
CA ASP A 25 -14.99 26.32 -10.53
C ASP A 25 -14.10 26.82 -9.38
N ILE A 26 -12.76 26.72 -9.50
CA ILE A 26 -11.82 27.18 -8.47
C ILE A 26 -11.46 28.66 -8.72
N ASP A 27 -11.80 29.51 -7.74
CA ASP A 27 -11.46 30.94 -7.77
C ASP A 27 -9.95 31.19 -7.54
N ASP A 28 -9.29 30.37 -6.70
CA ASP A 28 -7.86 30.47 -6.36
C ASP A 28 -7.10 29.15 -6.61
N LEU A 29 -6.45 29.07 -7.76
CA LEU A 29 -5.69 27.88 -8.19
C LEU A 29 -4.45 27.61 -7.31
N THR A 30 -3.83 28.67 -6.78
CA THR A 30 -2.63 28.57 -5.93
C THR A 30 -2.95 27.97 -4.57
N ALA A 31 -4.02 28.42 -3.92
CA ALA A 31 -4.45 27.92 -2.62
C ALA A 31 -4.87 26.44 -2.68
N THR A 32 -5.59 26.06 -3.73
CA THR A 32 -6.01 24.66 -3.95
C THR A 32 -4.84 23.73 -4.29
N ALA A 33 -3.90 24.17 -5.13
CA ALA A 33 -2.67 23.42 -5.39
C ALA A 33 -1.84 23.22 -4.11
N GLN A 34 -1.74 24.23 -3.25
CA GLN A 34 -1.06 24.12 -1.96
C GLN A 34 -1.77 23.15 -1.01
N ALA A 35 -3.10 23.18 -0.95
CA ALA A 35 -3.89 22.24 -0.15
C ALA A 35 -3.69 20.79 -0.61
N LEU A 36 -3.67 20.54 -1.93
CA LEU A 36 -3.38 19.22 -2.50
C LEU A 36 -1.96 18.75 -2.20
N ALA A 37 -0.97 19.64 -2.30
CA ALA A 37 0.41 19.32 -1.94
C ALA A 37 0.53 18.95 -0.46
N MET A 38 -0.10 19.71 0.44
CA MET A 38 -0.15 19.40 1.87
C MET A 38 -0.88 18.09 2.16
N TYR A 39 -1.94 17.77 1.42
CA TYR A 39 -2.60 16.47 1.51
C TYR A 39 -1.65 15.32 1.15
N VAL A 40 -0.92 15.42 0.04
CA VAL A 40 0.05 14.37 -0.35
C VAL A 40 1.13 14.21 0.71
N VAL A 41 1.69 15.31 1.22
CA VAL A 41 2.72 15.28 2.28
C VAL A 41 2.18 14.62 3.54
N THR A 42 1.00 15.00 4.00
CA THR A 42 0.40 14.43 5.23
C THR A 42 0.11 12.94 5.10
N VAL A 43 -0.38 12.48 3.94
CA VAL A 43 -0.59 11.05 3.67
C VAL A 43 0.73 10.28 3.67
N ILE A 44 1.75 10.79 2.97
CA ILE A 44 3.08 10.15 2.94
C ILE A 44 3.67 10.08 4.35
N CYS A 45 3.65 11.18 5.10
CA CYS A 45 4.13 11.21 6.48
C CYS A 45 3.36 10.24 7.38
N GLY A 46 2.03 10.19 7.27
CA GLY A 46 1.19 9.26 8.02
C GLY A 46 1.54 7.80 7.71
N LEU A 47 1.74 7.45 6.44
CA LEU A 47 2.15 6.11 6.02
C LEU A 47 3.56 5.75 6.49
N MET A 48 4.51 6.68 6.46
CA MET A 48 5.86 6.46 7.00
C MET A 48 5.83 6.22 8.51
N ILE A 49 5.06 7.01 9.27
CA ILE A 49 4.91 6.81 10.71
C ILE A 49 4.24 5.46 11.00
N HIS A 50 3.21 5.10 10.26
CA HIS A 50 2.51 3.84 10.46
C HIS A 50 3.40 2.62 10.16
N SER A 51 4.15 2.67 9.05
CA SER A 51 5.03 1.57 8.61
C SER A 51 6.32 1.44 9.42
N LEU A 52 6.89 2.54 9.93
CA LEU A 52 8.17 2.53 10.66
C LEU A 52 8.03 2.58 12.18
N LEU A 53 6.93 3.12 12.70
CA LEU A 53 6.68 3.22 14.15
C LEU A 53 5.59 2.24 14.59
N THR A 54 4.38 2.36 14.06
CA THR A 54 3.22 1.63 14.61
C THR A 54 3.34 0.12 14.44
N LEU A 55 3.65 -0.35 13.22
CA LEU A 55 3.78 -1.79 12.94
C LEU A 55 5.02 -2.42 13.63
N PRO A 56 6.23 -1.83 13.57
CA PRO A 56 7.39 -2.34 14.28
C PRO A 56 7.22 -2.38 15.81
N LEU A 57 6.57 -1.35 16.39
CA LEU A 57 6.28 -1.30 17.81
C LEU A 57 5.31 -2.41 18.22
N LEU A 58 4.22 -2.59 17.46
CA LEU A 58 3.27 -3.67 17.72
C LEU A 58 3.94 -5.05 17.62
N TYR A 59 4.78 -5.25 16.61
CA TYR A 59 5.58 -6.47 16.46
C TYR A 59 6.48 -6.71 17.67
N TYR A 60 7.22 -5.69 18.10
CA TYR A 60 8.13 -5.79 19.25
C TYR A 60 7.39 -6.10 20.55
N ILE A 61 6.22 -5.49 20.80
CA ILE A 61 5.44 -5.75 22.01
C ILE A 61 4.97 -7.22 22.08
N ILE A 62 4.54 -7.78 20.95
CA ILE A 62 3.98 -9.14 20.88
C ILE A 62 5.07 -10.20 20.86
N THR A 63 6.08 -10.04 19.98
CA THR A 63 7.10 -11.07 19.75
C THR A 63 8.36 -10.88 20.59
N ARG A 64 8.58 -9.67 21.15
CA ARG A 64 9.82 -9.27 21.86
C ARG A 64 11.09 -9.49 21.05
N HIS A 65 10.98 -9.59 19.73
CA HIS A 65 12.11 -9.70 18.80
C HIS A 65 12.37 -8.39 18.08
N SER A 66 13.62 -8.19 17.64
CA SER A 66 14.04 -7.02 16.89
C SER A 66 13.23 -6.87 15.60
N PRO A 67 12.45 -5.79 15.43
CA PRO A 67 11.68 -5.56 14.19
C PRO A 67 12.59 -5.21 13.01
N PHE A 68 13.82 -4.75 13.26
CA PHE A 68 14.77 -4.40 12.19
C PHE A 68 15.25 -5.65 11.43
N ASP A 69 15.45 -6.77 12.13
CA ASP A 69 15.81 -8.04 11.48
C ASP A 69 14.67 -8.56 10.61
N PHE A 70 13.43 -8.33 11.05
CA PHE A 70 12.24 -8.66 10.28
C PHE A 70 12.13 -7.80 9.00
N MET A 71 12.32 -6.49 9.12
CA MET A 71 12.30 -5.56 7.98
C MET A 71 13.39 -5.86 6.95
N THR A 72 14.62 -6.16 7.39
CA THR A 72 15.72 -6.48 6.47
C THR A 72 15.48 -7.78 5.71
N GLY A 73 14.93 -8.81 6.36
CA GLY A 73 14.53 -10.05 5.70
C GLY A 73 13.40 -9.87 4.68
N MET A 74 12.59 -8.82 4.81
CA MET A 74 11.48 -8.47 3.91
C MET A 74 11.82 -7.42 2.83
N LEU A 75 13.05 -6.91 2.80
CA LEU A 75 13.43 -5.78 1.96
C LEU A 75 13.14 -5.99 0.46
N GLN A 76 13.33 -7.21 -0.04
CA GLN A 76 12.99 -7.57 -1.43
C GLN A 76 11.48 -7.47 -1.72
N ALA A 77 10.64 -7.88 -0.77
CA ALA A 77 9.18 -7.79 -0.92
C ALA A 77 8.71 -6.33 -0.87
N ILE A 78 9.31 -5.52 0.00
CA ILE A 78 9.03 -4.08 0.12
C ILE A 78 9.41 -3.35 -1.17
N ALA A 79 10.62 -3.61 -1.71
CA ALA A 79 11.06 -3.01 -2.97
C ALA A 79 10.17 -3.40 -4.15
N THR A 80 9.75 -4.68 -4.21
CA THR A 80 8.81 -5.14 -5.23
C THR A 80 7.46 -4.44 -5.09
N ALA A 81 6.94 -4.30 -3.86
CA ALA A 81 5.65 -3.65 -3.62
C ALA A 81 5.62 -2.17 -3.98
N PHE A 82 6.73 -1.49 -3.76
CA PHE A 82 6.90 -0.11 -4.20
C PHE A 82 6.89 0.00 -5.73
N GLY A 83 7.56 -0.92 -6.43
CA GLY A 83 7.67 -0.89 -7.89
C GLY A 83 6.42 -1.38 -8.64
N THR A 84 5.75 -2.42 -8.14
CA THR A 84 4.55 -2.97 -8.82
C THR A 84 3.29 -2.20 -8.48
N ALA A 85 3.30 -1.48 -7.34
CA ALA A 85 2.11 -0.93 -6.72
C ALA A 85 0.93 -1.91 -6.80
N SER A 86 1.09 -3.12 -6.25
CA SER A 86 0.00 -4.11 -6.12
C SER A 86 0.37 -5.17 -5.09
N SER A 87 -0.46 -5.34 -4.06
CA SER A 87 -0.31 -6.37 -3.02
C SER A 87 -0.50 -7.79 -3.56
N GLY A 88 -1.36 -7.96 -4.58
CA GLY A 88 -1.55 -9.24 -5.25
C GLY A 88 -0.32 -9.67 -6.03
N ALA A 89 0.35 -8.72 -6.69
CA ALA A 89 1.57 -8.98 -7.45
C ALA A 89 2.77 -9.30 -6.54
N THR A 90 2.77 -8.85 -5.29
CA THR A 90 3.92 -8.99 -4.35
C THR A 90 3.83 -10.21 -3.46
N LEU A 91 2.65 -10.83 -3.38
CA LEU A 91 2.38 -12.02 -2.59
C LEU A 91 3.41 -13.15 -2.79
N PRO A 92 3.80 -13.56 -4.02
CA PRO A 92 4.80 -14.62 -4.20
C PRO A 92 6.20 -14.26 -3.68
N VAL A 93 6.59 -12.99 -3.78
CA VAL A 93 7.88 -12.51 -3.24
C VAL A 93 7.83 -12.47 -1.72
N THR A 94 6.68 -12.10 -1.15
CA THR A 94 6.45 -12.09 0.30
C THR A 94 6.51 -13.49 0.91
N PHE A 95 5.94 -14.51 0.23
CA PHE A 95 6.08 -15.91 0.63
C PHE A 95 7.54 -16.35 0.72
N ARG A 96 8.34 -16.02 -0.31
CA ARG A 96 9.77 -16.38 -0.33
C ARG A 96 10.54 -15.68 0.78
N ALA A 97 10.31 -14.38 0.99
CA ALA A 97 10.98 -13.63 2.05
C ALA A 97 10.69 -14.22 3.45
N LEU A 98 9.43 -14.54 3.75
CA LEU A 98 9.04 -15.06 5.06
C LEU A 98 9.48 -16.51 5.30
N GLU A 99 9.40 -17.38 4.28
CA GLU A 99 9.79 -18.79 4.41
C GLU A 99 11.32 -18.99 4.33
N GLN A 100 12.03 -18.25 3.48
CA GLN A 100 13.46 -18.45 3.21
C GLN A 100 14.36 -17.56 4.06
N ASN A 101 14.05 -16.26 4.16
CA ASN A 101 14.91 -15.31 4.88
C ASN A 101 14.59 -15.32 6.39
N LEU A 102 13.31 -15.30 6.75
CA LEU A 102 12.86 -15.28 8.15
C LEU A 102 12.56 -16.66 8.74
N LYS A 103 12.59 -17.73 7.93
CA LYS A 103 12.40 -19.13 8.35
C LYS A 103 11.08 -19.38 9.13
N ILE A 104 10.01 -18.69 8.76
CA ILE A 104 8.68 -18.88 9.37
C ILE A 104 8.05 -20.19 8.87
N ASP A 105 7.32 -20.89 9.75
CA ASP A 105 6.63 -22.14 9.40
C ASP A 105 5.62 -21.92 8.27
N ARG A 106 5.78 -22.67 7.18
CA ARG A 106 4.94 -22.64 5.98
C ARG A 106 3.45 -22.77 6.28
N ARG A 107 3.07 -23.52 7.32
CA ARG A 107 1.67 -23.71 7.72
C ARG A 107 1.04 -22.39 8.15
N VAL A 108 1.79 -21.54 8.85
CA VAL A 108 1.33 -20.23 9.30
C VAL A 108 1.29 -19.27 8.12
N THR A 109 2.35 -19.18 7.33
CA THR A 109 2.43 -18.25 6.19
C THR A 109 1.34 -18.52 5.15
N ARG A 110 1.09 -19.79 4.80
CA ARG A 110 0.06 -20.17 3.82
C ARG A 110 -1.38 -19.99 4.29
N PHE A 111 -1.60 -19.87 5.59
CA PHE A 111 -2.91 -19.53 6.14
C PHE A 111 -3.09 -18.02 6.28
N VAL A 112 -2.12 -17.34 6.90
CA VAL A 112 -2.24 -15.93 7.26
C VAL A 112 -2.07 -15.00 6.06
N LEU A 113 -1.12 -15.26 5.14
CA LEU A 113 -0.88 -14.34 4.01
C LEU A 113 -2.07 -14.22 3.05
N PRO A 114 -2.73 -15.30 2.60
CA PRO A 114 -3.90 -15.17 1.72
C PRO A 114 -5.09 -14.49 2.40
N LEU A 115 -5.29 -14.75 3.70
CA LEU A 115 -6.32 -14.08 4.50
C LEU A 115 -5.99 -12.59 4.68
N GLY A 116 -4.75 -12.26 4.99
CA GLY A 116 -4.29 -10.88 5.12
C GLY A 116 -4.40 -10.09 3.82
N ALA A 117 -4.04 -10.69 2.68
CA ALA A 117 -4.14 -10.07 1.36
C ALA A 117 -5.58 -9.76 0.94
N THR A 118 -6.56 -10.52 1.45
CA THR A 118 -7.98 -10.31 1.13
C THR A 118 -8.72 -9.44 2.13
N ILE A 119 -8.39 -9.54 3.42
CA ILE A 119 -9.13 -8.90 4.52
C ILE A 119 -8.47 -7.59 4.95
N THR A 120 -7.16 -7.60 5.19
CA THR A 120 -6.46 -6.46 5.81
C THR A 120 -6.19 -5.36 4.79
N MET A 121 -6.16 -5.69 3.48
CA MET A 121 -6.02 -4.75 2.35
C MET A 121 -5.10 -3.56 2.67
N ALA A 122 -3.98 -3.84 3.31
CA ALA A 122 -2.95 -2.85 3.57
C ALA A 122 -2.19 -2.64 2.26
N ILE A 123 -2.76 -1.78 1.43
CA ILE A 123 -2.11 -1.08 0.32
C ILE A 123 -1.90 -1.96 -0.93
N ILE A 124 -2.80 -1.66 -1.88
CA ILE A 124 -2.80 -1.83 -3.34
C ILE A 124 -3.43 -3.09 -3.92
N LYS A 125 -4.50 -2.92 -4.69
CA LYS A 125 -4.99 -3.89 -5.69
C LYS A 125 -4.37 -3.54 -7.02
#